data_AF-A0A819LRL2-F1
#
_entry.id   AF-A0A819LRL2-F1
#
_cell.length_a   1.000
_cell.length_b   1.000
_cell.length_c   1.000
_cell.angle_alpha   90.00
_cell.angle_beta   90.00
_cell.angle_gamma   90.00
#
_symmetry.space_group_name_H-M   'P 1'
#
loop_
_entity.id
_entity.type
_entity.pdbx_description
1 polymer ?
#
loop_
_entity_poly.entity_id
_entity_poly.type
_entity_poly.pdbx_seq_one_letter_code
_entity_poly.pdbx_strand_id
1 'polypeptide(L)' 'NILCNSCFMNPIVGIRYRCSCGINLCEKCEFIGLHDQNHRRMKITKTK' A
#
# COMPACT_ATOMS: atom_id res chain seq x y z
N ASN A 1 7.96 -7.55 7.91
CA ASN A 1 6.74 -6.98 8.52
C ASN A 1 6.56 -5.57 7.97
N ILE A 2 5.43 -5.24 7.34
CA ILE A 2 5.23 -3.94 6.67
C ILE A 2 3.90 -3.35 7.11
N LEU A 3 3.93 -2.09 7.57
CA LEU A 3 2.76 -1.35 8.04
C LEU A 3 2.11 -0.53 6.90
N CYS A 4 0.78 -0.48 6.88
CA CYS A 4 0.02 0.46 6.07
C CYS A 4 0.04 1.85 6.72
N ASN A 5 0.45 2.88 5.99
CA ASN A 5 0.55 4.24 6.52
C ASN A 5 -0.81 4.93 6.76
N SER A 6 -1.88 4.49 6.09
CA SER A 6 -3.20 5.13 6.23
C SER A 6 -4.06 4.50 7.32
N CYS A 7 -4.04 3.17 7.46
CA CYS A 7 -4.88 2.46 8.44
C CYS A 7 -4.09 1.76 9.56
N PHE A 8 -2.76 1.91 9.59
CA PHE A 8 -1.85 1.34 10.59
C PHE A 8 -1.87 -0.20 10.71
N MET A 9 -2.52 -0.91 9.80
CA MET A 9 -2.48 -2.37 9.72
C MET A 9 -1.02 -2.86 9.58
N ASN A 10 -0.62 -3.82 10.42
CA ASN A 10 0.71 -4.41 10.41
C ASN A 10 0.68 -5.90 10.81
N PRO A 11 1.15 -6.84 9.96
CA PRO A 11 1.55 -6.63 8.58
C PRO A 11 0.37 -6.28 7.66
N ILE A 12 0.63 -5.60 6.54
CA ILE A 12 -0.28 -5.58 5.40
C ILE A 12 -0.55 -7.02 4.97
N VAL A 13 -1.82 -7.42 5.04
CA VAL A 13 -2.32 -8.71 4.55
C VAL A 13 -2.90 -8.52 3.14
N GLY A 14 -2.54 -9.40 2.20
CA GLY A 14 -2.93 -9.30 0.81
C GLY A 14 -1.95 -8.49 -0.05
N ILE A 15 -2.47 -7.59 -0.88
CA ILE A 15 -1.66 -6.78 -1.80
C ILE A 15 -1.12 -5.54 -1.09
N ARG A 16 0.19 -5.32 -1.25
CA ARG A 16 0.87 -4.10 -0.81
C ARG A 16 1.07 -3.17 -2.01
N TYR A 17 0.70 -1.91 -1.86
CA TYR A 17 1.03 -0.84 -2.80
C TYR A 17 2.15 0.01 -2.18
N ARG A 18 3.30 0.06 -2.84
CA ARG A 18 4.44 0.89 -2.41
C ARG A 18 4.58 2.09 -3.33
N CYS A 19 4.39 3.27 -2.77
CA CYS A 19 4.59 4.53 -3.46
C CYS A 19 6.09 4.86 -3.58
N SER A 20 6.46 5.65 -4.60
CA SER A 20 7.82 6.18 -4.77
C SER A 20 8.25 7.08 -3.60
N CYS A 21 7.31 7.74 -2.93
CA CYS A 21 7.57 8.55 -1.74
C CYS A 21 7.83 7.72 -0.45
N GLY A 22 7.82 6.38 -0.53
CA GLY A 22 8.08 5.49 0.60
C GLY A 22 6.83 5.06 1.38
N ILE A 23 5.66 5.61 1.06
CA ILE A 23 4.37 5.22 1.66
C ILE A 23 3.96 3.82 1.22
N ASN A 24 3.43 3.04 2.16
CA ASN A 24 2.88 1.72 1.94
C ASN A 24 1.38 1.74 2.23
N LEU A 25 0.60 1.22 1.29
CA LEU A 25 -0.84 1.10 1.41
C LEU A 25 -1.23 -0.36 1.28
N CYS A 26 -2.21 -0.79 2.09
CA CYS A 26 -2.93 -2.01 1.81
C CYS A 26 -3.92 -1.77 0.66
N GLU A 27 -4.39 -2.86 0.06
CA GLU A 27 -5.36 -2.82 -1.04
C GLU A 27 -6.61 -1.97 -0.76
N LYS A 28 -7.13 -2.00 0.48
CA LYS A 28 -8.30 -1.19 0.85
C LYS A 28 -7.99 0.31 0.83
N CYS A 29 -6.85 0.72 1.40
CA CYS A 29 -6.46 2.13 1.46
C CYS A 29 -6.09 2.68 0.08
N GLU A 30 -5.51 1.81 -0.76
CA GLU A 30 -5.28 2.08 -2.16
C GLU A 30 -6.59 2.36 -2.90
N PHE A 31 -7.57 1.46 -2.79
CA PHE A 31 -8.87 1.55 -3.46
C PHE A 31 -9.66 2.80 -3.09
N ILE A 32 -9.63 3.19 -1.80
CA ILE A 32 -10.29 4.41 -1.32
C ILE A 32 -9.57 5.68 -1.81
N GLY A 33 -8.30 5.58 -2.21
CA GLY A 33 -7.50 6.74 -2.61
C GLY A 33 -7.01 7.56 -1.42
N LEU A 34 -6.66 6.93 -0.29
CA LEU A 34 -6.17 7.60 0.94
C LEU A 34 -4.75 8.18 0.83
N HIS A 35 -4.25 8.34 -0.39
CA HIS A 35 -2.97 8.94 -0.74
C HIS A 35 -3.05 9.52 -2.15
N ASP A 36 -2.21 10.52 -2.47
CA ASP A 36 -2.22 11.23 -3.75
C ASP A 36 -2.18 10.27 -4.95
N GLN A 37 -3.29 10.23 -5.70
CA GLN A 37 -3.49 9.32 -6.83
C GLN A 37 -2.54 9.60 -8.00
N ASN A 38 -1.93 10.79 -8.07
CA ASN A 38 -0.94 11.12 -9.09
C ASN A 38 0.42 10.46 -8.81
N HIS A 39 0.68 10.04 -7.56
CA HIS A 39 1.90 9.34 -7.26
C HIS A 39 1.89 7.92 -7.82
N ARG A 40 2.89 7.64 -8.67
CA ARG A 40 3.13 6.31 -9.18
C ARG A 40 3.49 5.36 -8.03
N ARG A 41 2.82 4.22 -8.00
CA ARG A 41 2.98 3.20 -6.97
C ARG A 41 3.05 1.81 -7.57
N MET A 42 3.86 0.96 -6.95
CA MET A 42 4.10 -0.41 -7.37
C MET A 42 3.18 -1.36 -6.62
N LYS A 43 2.49 -2.21 -7.37
CA LYS A 43 1.71 -3.33 -6.83
C LYS A 43 2.66 -4.48 -6.50
N ILE A 44 2.77 -4.83 -5.22
CA ILE A 44 3.63 -5.90 -4.71
C ILE A 44 2.73 -7.04 -4.25
N THR A 45 2.71 -8.12 -5.02
CA THR A 45 2.06 -9.39 -4.68
C THR A 45 3.13 -10.42 -4.38
N LYS A 46 2.89 -11.34 -3.45
CA LYS A 46 3.76 -12.52 -3.34
C LYS A 46 3.54 -13.37 -4.59
N THR A 47 4.57 -13.46 -5.43
CA THR A 47 4.66 -14.50 -6.43
C THR A 47 4.75 -15.84 -5.71
N LYS A 48 4.01 -16.85 -6.19
CA LYS A 48 4.06 -18.21 -5.64
C LYS A 48 5.48 -18.76 -5.61
#